data_AF-A0A1V5IBF4-F1
#
_entry.id   AF-A0A1V5IBF4-F1
#
_cell.length_a   1.000
_cell.length_b   1.000
_cell.length_c   1.000
_cell.angle_alpha   90.00
_cell.angle_beta   90.00
_cell.angle_gamma   90.00
#
_symmetry.space_group_name_H-M   'P 1'
#
loop_
_entity.id
_entity.type
_entity.pdbx_description
1 polymer ?
#
loop_
_entity_poly.entity_id
_entity_poly.type
_entity_poly.pdbx_seq_one_letter_code
_entity_poly.pdbx_strand_id
1 'polypeptide(L)'
;MLSSVKGNPTVSKLEDIATALQVNVSELLTNRPESALGFVIIGGQTYQLSKPSKNTVQIPTYARYDDLRNEIKEFVKKSVEGSETASKMGLVEAFEFFSLVYDKDKETFCLSLCYADGKTETILYDKFEFCNWGKSNTDDDAPWDVAQVTEEIINDIEGVVASKIQADTKE
;
A
#
# COMPACT_ATOMS: atom_id res chain seq x y z
N MET A 1 -15.40 3.53 33.10
CA MET A 1 -14.05 3.17 33.55
C MET A 1 -13.58 2.00 32.72
N LEU A 2 -12.58 2.20 31.84
CA LEU A 2 -12.00 1.12 31.03
C LEU A 2 -10.96 0.38 31.89
N SER A 3 -11.43 -0.53 32.73
CA SER A 3 -10.58 -1.40 33.53
C SER A 3 -10.04 -2.54 32.65
N SER A 4 -8.76 -2.39 32.29
CA SER A 4 -7.75 -3.45 32.11
C SER A 4 -8.21 -4.74 31.42
N VAL A 5 -8.06 -4.78 30.09
CA VAL A 5 -7.82 -6.01 29.34
C VAL A 5 -6.36 -5.99 28.93
N LYS A 6 -5.59 -7.01 29.34
CA LYS A 6 -4.17 -7.16 29.02
C LYS A 6 -3.97 -7.05 27.50
N GLY A 7 -3.27 -6.00 27.06
CA GLY A 7 -2.90 -5.82 25.65
C GLY A 7 -3.26 -4.47 25.05
N ASN A 8 -4.10 -3.65 25.70
CA ASN A 8 -4.40 -2.32 25.19
C ASN A 8 -3.24 -1.33 25.44
N PRO A 9 -2.98 -0.40 24.49
CA PRO A 9 -2.02 0.67 24.71
C PRO A 9 -2.47 1.50 25.91
N THR A 10 -1.52 1.92 26.75
CA THR A 10 -1.84 2.72 27.93
C THR A 10 -2.54 4.01 27.51
N VAL A 11 -3.47 4.50 28.33
CA VAL A 11 -4.23 5.74 28.05
C VAL A 11 -3.29 6.89 27.72
N SER A 12 -2.13 6.98 28.40
CA SER A 12 -1.07 7.94 28.11
C SER A 12 -0.56 7.88 26.66
N LYS A 13 -0.37 6.67 26.10
CA LYS A 13 0.06 6.50 24.71
C LYS A 13 -1.03 6.94 23.74
N LEU A 14 -2.29 6.60 24.03
CA LEU A 14 -3.42 7.05 23.22
C LEU A 14 -3.58 8.57 23.26
N GLU A 15 -3.33 9.21 24.41
CA GLU A 15 -3.32 10.67 24.55
C GLU A 15 -2.17 11.32 23.77
N ASP A 16 -0.97 10.73 23.81
CA ASP A 16 0.19 11.20 23.03
C ASP A 16 -0.09 11.12 21.52
N ILE A 17 -0.72 10.03 21.07
CA ILE A 17 -1.11 9.80 19.66
C ILE A 17 -2.24 10.75 19.25
N ALA A 18 -3.28 10.88 20.07
CA ALA A 18 -4.37 11.83 19.89
C ALA A 18 -3.82 13.25 19.72
N THR A 19 -2.85 13.64 20.56
CA THR A 19 -2.18 14.93 20.51
C THR A 19 -1.37 15.10 19.22
N ALA A 20 -0.56 14.10 18.85
CA ALA A 20 0.22 14.13 17.62
C ALA A 20 -0.67 14.25 16.36
N LEU A 21 -1.83 13.58 16.38
CA LEU A 21 -2.80 13.60 15.30
C LEU A 21 -3.77 14.79 15.41
N GLN A 22 -3.76 15.59 16.48
CA GLN A 22 -4.71 16.68 16.73
C GLN A 22 -6.19 16.21 16.74
N VAL A 23 -6.46 15.07 17.38
CA VAL A 23 -7.81 14.49 17.57
C VAL A 23 -8.04 14.13 19.04
N ASN A 24 -9.26 13.80 19.44
CA ASN A 24 -9.53 13.27 20.78
C ASN A 24 -9.28 11.76 20.85
N VAL A 25 -8.96 11.24 22.04
CA VAL A 25 -8.78 9.78 22.25
C VAL A 25 -10.03 8.98 21.87
N SER A 26 -11.23 9.53 22.08
CA SER A 26 -12.50 8.91 21.67
C SER A 26 -12.68 8.83 20.16
N GLU A 27 -11.92 9.62 19.39
CA GLU A 27 -11.96 9.65 17.92
C GLU A 27 -10.95 8.67 17.30
N LEU A 28 -10.01 8.17 18.11
CA LEU A 28 -8.99 7.20 17.69
C LEU A 28 -9.53 5.79 17.49
N LEU A 29 -10.63 5.40 18.14
CA LEU A 29 -11.06 4.01 18.17
C LEU A 29 -12.53 3.89 17.76
N THR A 30 -12.80 3.18 16.67
CA THR A 30 -14.14 2.68 16.36
C THR A 30 -14.23 1.18 16.62
N ASN A 31 -15.37 0.74 17.18
CA ASN A 31 -15.73 -0.67 17.29
C ASN A 31 -16.46 -1.20 16.05
N ARG A 32 -16.59 -0.36 15.01
CA ARG A 32 -17.33 -0.62 13.77
C ARG A 32 -16.35 -0.51 12.59
N PRO A 33 -15.77 -1.62 12.13
CA PRO A 33 -14.76 -1.65 11.07
C PRO A 33 -15.21 -0.94 9.79
N GLU A 34 -16.49 -1.04 9.45
CA GLU A 34 -17.12 -0.43 8.28
C GLU A 34 -17.20 1.11 8.35
N SER A 35 -17.02 1.68 9.54
CA SER A 35 -17.01 3.13 9.79
C SER A 35 -15.62 3.70 9.99
N ALA A 36 -14.58 2.86 9.90
CA ALA A 36 -13.20 3.29 10.00
C ALA A 36 -12.83 4.13 8.77
N LEU A 37 -12.26 5.30 9.01
CA LEU A 37 -11.82 6.24 7.96
C LEU A 37 -10.28 6.23 7.79
N GLY A 38 -9.57 5.43 8.58
CA GLY A 38 -8.13 5.25 8.48
C GLY A 38 -7.62 4.21 9.48
N PHE A 39 -6.32 3.96 9.47
CA PHE A 39 -5.67 3.08 10.44
C PHE A 39 -4.36 3.70 10.94
N VAL A 40 -3.93 3.29 12.13
CA VAL A 40 -2.64 3.68 12.72
C VAL A 40 -1.96 2.42 13.27
N ILE A 41 -0.66 2.27 13.02
CA ILE A 41 0.14 1.15 13.53
C ILE A 41 0.98 1.64 14.69
N ILE A 42 0.77 1.09 15.88
CA ILE A 42 1.46 1.48 17.11
C ILE A 42 2.03 0.22 17.76
N GLY A 43 3.36 0.15 17.89
CA GLY A 43 4.02 -1.00 18.52
C GLY A 43 3.70 -2.35 17.86
N GLY A 44 3.52 -2.36 16.54
CA GLY A 44 3.17 -3.56 15.76
C GLY A 44 1.69 -3.96 15.80
N GLN A 45 0.83 -3.17 16.45
CA GLN A 45 -0.62 -3.39 16.44
C GLN A 45 -1.32 -2.35 15.55
N THR A 46 -2.28 -2.81 14.74
CA THR A 46 -3.07 -1.95 13.85
C THR A 46 -4.37 -1.54 14.54
N TYR A 47 -4.66 -0.24 14.56
CA TYR A 47 -5.87 0.35 15.15
C TYR A 47 -6.66 1.09 14.08
N GLN A 48 -7.99 0.96 14.12
CA GLN A 48 -8.90 1.62 13.18
C GLN A 48 -9.36 2.97 13.72
N LEU A 49 -9.13 4.04 12.95
CA LEU A 49 -9.48 5.41 13.30
C LEU A 49 -10.89 5.76 12.83
N SER A 50 -11.71 6.30 13.75
CA SER A 50 -13.08 6.72 13.46
C SER A 50 -13.16 8.11 12.81
N LYS A 51 -12.22 9.02 13.16
CA LYS A 51 -12.08 10.36 12.58
C LYS A 51 -10.61 10.76 12.52
N PRO A 52 -9.87 10.33 11.49
CA PRO A 52 -8.52 10.80 11.27
C PRO A 52 -8.52 12.31 11.06
N SER A 53 -7.53 12.99 11.64
CA SER A 53 -7.27 14.39 11.34
C SER A 53 -6.93 14.58 9.88
N LYS A 54 -7.17 15.78 9.35
CA LYS A 54 -6.74 16.17 7.99
C LYS A 54 -5.24 15.98 7.75
N ASN A 55 -4.44 15.95 8.81
CA ASN A 55 -2.99 15.75 8.75
C ASN A 55 -2.58 14.27 8.79
N THR A 56 -3.54 13.35 8.87
CA THR A 56 -3.27 11.91 8.87
C THR A 56 -3.34 11.40 7.44
N VAL A 57 -2.28 10.71 6.98
CA VAL A 57 -2.28 10.06 5.66
C VAL A 57 -3.25 8.88 5.71
N GLN A 58 -4.33 8.95 4.93
CA GLN A 58 -5.25 7.84 4.74
C GLN A 58 -4.71 6.96 3.62
N ILE A 59 -4.33 5.73 3.95
CA ILE A 59 -3.93 4.74 2.95
C ILE A 59 -5.19 4.00 2.52
N PRO A 60 -5.52 3.98 1.21
CA PRO A 60 -6.70 3.28 0.72
C PRO A 60 -6.58 1.78 0.98
N THR A 61 -7.69 1.16 1.36
CA THR A 61 -7.79 -0.30 1.52
C THR A 61 -8.59 -0.87 0.37
N TYR A 62 -8.00 -1.82 -0.33
CA TYR A 62 -8.60 -2.50 -1.48
C TYR A 62 -9.15 -3.84 -1.03
N ALA A 63 -10.46 -3.90 -0.80
CA ALA A 63 -11.15 -5.12 -0.40
C ALA A 63 -11.36 -6.11 -1.57
N ARG A 64 -11.21 -5.65 -2.81
CA ARG A 64 -11.31 -6.46 -4.03
C ARG A 64 -10.16 -6.14 -4.96
N TYR A 65 -9.53 -7.17 -5.50
CA TYR A 65 -8.42 -7.01 -6.44
C TYR A 65 -8.82 -6.28 -7.73
N ASP A 66 -10.08 -6.40 -8.17
CA ASP A 66 -10.53 -5.70 -9.39
C ASP A 66 -10.41 -4.18 -9.29
N ASP A 67 -10.70 -3.61 -8.11
CA ASP A 67 -10.58 -2.17 -7.88
C ASP A 67 -9.09 -1.76 -7.84
N LEU A 68 -8.26 -2.56 -7.17
CA LEU A 68 -6.81 -2.37 -7.14
C LEU A 68 -6.20 -2.43 -8.55
N ARG A 69 -6.55 -3.43 -9.35
CA ARG A 69 -6.06 -3.61 -10.72
C ARG A 69 -6.31 -2.38 -11.57
N ASN A 70 -7.50 -1.78 -11.47
CA ASN A 70 -7.84 -0.58 -12.23
C ASN A 70 -7.02 0.63 -11.77
N GLU A 71 -6.83 0.76 -10.46
CA GLU A 71 -6.02 1.83 -9.86
C GLU A 71 -4.53 1.73 -10.22
N ILE A 72 -3.97 0.52 -10.26
CA ILE A 72 -2.59 0.27 -10.71
C ILE A 72 -2.46 0.57 -12.20
N LYS A 73 -3.39 0.11 -13.05
CA LYS A 73 -3.42 0.42 -14.48
C LYS A 73 -3.41 1.92 -14.74
N GLU A 74 -4.27 2.66 -14.06
CA GLU A 74 -4.36 4.11 -14.22
C GLU A 74 -3.10 4.81 -13.71
N PHE A 75 -2.56 4.35 -12.57
CA PHE A 75 -1.32 4.90 -12.02
C PHE A 75 -0.13 4.72 -12.97
N VAL A 76 0.16 3.49 -13.40
CA VAL A 76 1.30 3.19 -14.28
C VAL A 76 1.22 4.03 -15.56
N LYS A 77 0.03 4.08 -16.18
CA LYS A 77 -0.20 4.88 -17.39
C LYS A 77 0.13 6.35 -17.15
N LYS A 78 -0.45 6.96 -16.11
CA LYS A 78 -0.23 8.38 -15.78
C LYS A 78 1.23 8.67 -15.40
N SER A 79 1.89 7.75 -14.72
CA SER A 79 3.30 7.88 -14.34
C SER A 79 4.21 7.91 -15.56
N VAL A 80 4.00 7.01 -16.51
CA VAL A 80 4.79 6.96 -17.76
C VAL A 80 4.52 8.18 -18.64
N GLU A 81 3.27 8.65 -18.73
CA GLU A 81 2.89 9.83 -19.51
C GLU A 81 3.26 11.15 -18.81
N GLY A 82 3.49 11.11 -17.49
CA GLY A 82 3.76 12.26 -16.65
C GLY A 82 5.22 12.72 -16.67
N SER A 83 5.43 13.95 -16.20
CA SER A 83 6.75 14.57 -16.12
C SER A 83 7.39 14.50 -14.73
N GLU A 84 6.73 13.86 -13.76
CA GLU A 84 7.14 13.88 -12.35
C GLU A 84 7.18 12.47 -11.76
N THR A 85 8.04 12.30 -10.76
CA THR A 85 8.02 11.14 -9.87
C THR A 85 6.68 11.05 -9.17
N ALA A 86 6.10 9.86 -9.16
CA ALA A 86 4.78 9.60 -8.60
C ALA A 86 4.82 8.43 -7.63
N SER A 87 3.87 8.39 -6.69
CA SER A 87 3.74 7.26 -5.78
C SER A 87 2.30 6.89 -5.54
N LYS A 88 2.08 5.60 -5.26
CA LYS A 88 0.79 5.06 -4.85
C LYS A 88 1.00 4.03 -3.77
N MET A 89 0.13 4.06 -2.77
CA MET A 89 0.19 3.17 -1.62
C MET A 89 -1.19 2.59 -1.37
N GLY A 90 -1.24 1.40 -0.77
CA GLY A 90 -2.51 0.78 -0.39
C GLY A 90 -2.33 -0.38 0.57
N LEU A 91 -3.44 -0.76 1.21
CA LEU A 91 -3.58 -2.03 1.90
C LEU A 91 -4.38 -3.00 1.04
N VAL A 92 -3.98 -4.26 1.01
CA VAL A 92 -4.77 -5.38 0.47
C VAL A 92 -5.40 -6.20 1.61
N GLU A 93 -6.34 -7.08 1.27
CA GLU A 93 -7.26 -7.79 2.18
C GLU A 93 -6.58 -8.50 3.38
N ALA A 94 -5.29 -8.85 3.27
CA ALA A 94 -4.48 -9.44 4.35
C ALA A 94 -3.77 -8.43 5.28
N PHE A 95 -4.13 -7.14 5.24
CA PHE A 95 -3.41 -6.03 5.90
C PHE A 95 -1.94 -5.89 5.44
N GLU A 96 -1.66 -6.39 4.25
CA GLU A 96 -0.35 -6.24 3.62
C GLU A 96 -0.33 -4.89 2.91
N PHE A 97 0.76 -4.16 3.12
CA PHE A 97 0.92 -2.81 2.61
C PHE A 97 1.79 -2.85 1.38
N PHE A 98 1.37 -2.13 0.33
CA PHE A 98 2.23 -1.89 -0.82
C PHE A 98 2.53 -0.40 -0.98
N SER A 99 3.72 -0.12 -1.48
CA SER A 99 4.16 1.18 -1.93
C SER A 99 4.77 1.04 -3.33
N LEU A 100 4.12 1.60 -4.33
CA LEU A 100 4.59 1.65 -5.69
C LEU A 100 5.06 3.07 -6.01
N VAL A 101 6.33 3.23 -6.35
CA VAL A 101 6.94 4.52 -6.68
C VAL A 101 7.47 4.47 -8.10
N TYR A 102 7.14 5.46 -8.91
CA TYR A 102 7.78 5.68 -10.20
C TYR A 102 8.84 6.78 -10.07
N ASP A 103 10.11 6.42 -10.22
CA ASP A 103 11.24 7.35 -10.29
C ASP A 103 11.41 7.80 -11.74
N LYS A 104 11.04 9.06 -12.04
CA LYS A 104 11.08 9.58 -13.42
C LYS A 104 12.50 9.79 -13.93
N ASP A 105 13.44 10.10 -13.05
CA ASP A 105 14.83 10.37 -13.41
C ASP A 105 15.55 9.09 -13.83
N LYS A 106 15.19 7.96 -13.20
CA LYS A 106 15.74 6.64 -13.52
C LYS A 106 14.87 5.81 -14.46
N GLU A 107 13.64 6.25 -14.70
CA GLU A 107 12.62 5.50 -15.44
C GLU A 107 12.47 4.08 -14.86
N THR A 108 12.16 4.01 -13.56
CA THR A 108 12.02 2.75 -12.82
C THR A 108 10.78 2.78 -11.95
N PHE A 109 10.02 1.68 -11.94
CA PHE A 109 9.02 1.42 -10.90
C PHE A 109 9.66 0.64 -9.75
N CYS A 110 9.43 1.08 -8.52
CA CYS A 110 9.86 0.43 -7.29
C CYS A 110 8.62 0.02 -6.50
N LEU A 111 8.35 -1.27 -6.44
CA LEU A 111 7.27 -1.86 -5.64
C LEU A 111 7.88 -2.37 -4.33
N SER A 112 7.46 -1.80 -3.21
CA SER A 112 7.76 -2.32 -1.89
C SER A 112 6.53 -2.97 -1.30
N LEU A 113 6.65 -4.23 -0.90
CA LEU A 113 5.63 -5.03 -0.25
C LEU A 113 6.02 -5.23 1.21
N CYS A 114 5.08 -4.96 2.12
CA CYS A 114 5.25 -5.15 3.55
C CYS A 114 4.19 -6.12 4.04
N TYR A 115 4.66 -7.29 4.47
CA TYR A 115 3.81 -8.41 4.82
C TYR A 115 3.36 -8.35 6.27
N ALA A 116 2.28 -9.06 6.58
CA ALA A 116 1.78 -9.16 7.95
C ALA A 116 2.76 -9.83 8.93
N ASP A 117 3.77 -10.56 8.45
CA ASP A 117 4.86 -11.11 9.30
C ASP A 117 6.02 -10.12 9.53
N GLY A 118 5.89 -8.88 9.02
CA GLY A 118 6.88 -7.82 9.14
C GLY A 118 8.04 -7.92 8.16
N LYS A 119 8.06 -8.93 7.28
CA LYS A 119 9.04 -8.96 6.18
C LYS A 119 8.68 -7.92 5.14
N THR A 120 9.72 -7.42 4.49
CA THR A 120 9.61 -6.46 3.41
C THR A 120 10.35 -6.97 2.20
N GLU A 121 9.74 -6.78 1.03
CA GLU A 121 10.33 -7.10 -0.25
C GLU A 121 10.26 -5.88 -1.16
N THR A 122 11.29 -5.67 -1.96
CA THR A 122 11.35 -4.57 -2.92
C THR A 122 11.70 -5.12 -4.29
N ILE A 123 10.84 -4.86 -5.25
CA ILE A 123 10.94 -5.30 -6.64
C ILE A 123 11.10 -4.04 -7.50
N LEU A 124 12.03 -4.10 -8.45
CA LEU A 124 12.32 -3.03 -9.38
C LEU A 124 11.92 -3.45 -10.79
N TYR A 125 11.20 -2.58 -11.49
CA TYR A 125 10.88 -2.74 -12.90
C TYR A 125 11.57 -1.62 -13.66
N ASP A 126 12.59 -1.98 -14.41
CA ASP A 126 13.41 -1.05 -15.18
C ASP A 126 12.86 -0.89 -16.60
N LYS A 127 12.89 0.33 -17.14
CA LYS A 127 12.40 0.60 -18.50
C LYS A 127 13.06 -0.27 -19.56
N PHE A 128 14.36 -0.57 -19.45
CA PHE A 128 15.06 -1.38 -20.44
C PHE A 128 14.55 -2.83 -20.50
N GLU A 129 14.05 -3.37 -19.38
CA GLU A 129 13.47 -4.71 -19.32
C GLU A 129 12.01 -4.73 -19.82
N PHE A 130 11.30 -3.62 -19.64
CA PHE A 130 9.86 -3.51 -19.86
C PHE A 130 9.48 -2.49 -20.94
N CYS A 131 10.36 -2.22 -21.91
CA CYS A 131 10.05 -1.36 -23.05
C CYS A 131 9.67 -2.17 -24.31
N ASN A 132 8.88 -1.54 -25.17
CA ASN A 132 8.48 -2.10 -26.43
C ASN A 132 9.53 -1.80 -27.51
N TRP A 133 10.59 -2.61 -27.54
CA TRP A 133 11.70 -2.49 -28.48
C TRP A 133 11.26 -2.48 -29.96
N GLY A 134 10.16 -3.18 -30.29
CA GLY A 134 9.61 -3.23 -31.65
C GLY A 134 8.98 -1.93 -32.16
N LYS A 135 8.83 -0.91 -31.29
CA LYS A 135 8.30 0.41 -31.63
C LYS A 135 9.35 1.52 -31.60
N SER A 136 10.62 1.17 -31.37
CA SER A 136 11.72 2.13 -31.34
C SER A 136 12.64 2.01 -32.54
N ASN A 137 13.26 3.13 -32.91
CA ASN A 137 14.36 3.17 -33.88
C ASN A 137 15.75 3.28 -33.20
N THR A 138 15.79 3.50 -31.88
CA THR A 138 16.99 3.75 -31.06
C THR A 138 16.76 3.25 -29.63
N ASP A 139 17.83 3.06 -28.85
CA ASP A 139 17.68 2.60 -27.46
C ASP A 139 17.05 3.67 -26.54
N ASP A 140 17.21 4.96 -26.89
CA ASP A 140 16.74 6.09 -26.09
C ASP A 140 15.24 6.40 -26.28
N ASP A 141 14.65 5.97 -27.40
CA ASP A 141 13.25 6.30 -27.76
C ASP A 141 12.27 5.15 -27.49
N ALA A 142 12.73 4.05 -26.88
CA ALA A 142 11.89 2.88 -26.64
C ALA A 142 10.80 3.18 -25.61
N PRO A 143 9.51 3.16 -25.98
CA PRO A 143 8.43 3.46 -25.04
C PRO A 143 8.23 2.26 -24.09
N TRP A 144 7.77 2.53 -22.87
CA TRP A 144 7.32 1.47 -21.97
C TRP A 144 6.29 0.56 -22.63
N ASP A 145 6.43 -0.75 -22.41
CA ASP A 145 5.32 -1.69 -22.57
C ASP A 145 4.43 -1.61 -21.33
N VAL A 146 3.56 -0.60 -21.33
CA VAL A 146 2.66 -0.30 -20.22
C VAL A 146 1.80 -1.51 -19.84
N ALA A 147 1.40 -2.33 -20.82
CA ALA A 147 0.58 -3.50 -20.55
C ALA A 147 1.37 -4.56 -19.76
N GLN A 148 2.58 -4.88 -20.22
CA GLN A 148 3.44 -5.87 -19.59
C GLN A 148 3.84 -5.46 -18.17
N VAL A 149 4.40 -4.26 -17.97
CA VAL A 149 4.84 -3.82 -16.63
C VAL A 149 3.67 -3.73 -15.65
N THR A 150 2.49 -3.33 -16.13
CA THR A 150 1.29 -3.29 -15.28
C THR A 150 0.87 -4.68 -14.84
N GLU A 151 0.91 -5.66 -15.74
CA GLU A 151 0.54 -7.05 -15.44
C GLU A 151 1.51 -7.67 -14.42
N GLU A 152 2.82 -7.46 -14.58
CA GLU A 152 3.82 -7.94 -13.62
C GLU A 152 3.65 -7.30 -12.23
N ILE A 153 3.48 -5.97 -12.15
CA ILE A 153 3.23 -5.28 -10.87
C ILE A 153 1.97 -5.84 -10.19
N ILE A 154 0.89 -6.05 -10.94
CA ILE A 154 -0.35 -6.64 -10.40
C ILE A 154 -0.09 -8.06 -9.91
N ASN A 155 0.61 -8.88 -10.69
CA ASN A 155 0.94 -10.26 -10.34
C ASN A 155 1.79 -10.33 -9.08
N ASP A 156 2.74 -9.42 -8.88
CA ASP A 156 3.57 -9.38 -7.67
C ASP A 156 2.76 -8.91 -6.46
N ILE A 157 1.83 -7.96 -6.61
CA ILE A 157 0.94 -7.57 -5.51
C ILE A 157 -0.03 -8.71 -5.14
N GLU A 158 -0.54 -9.46 -6.12
CA GLU A 158 -1.53 -10.53 -5.90
C GLU A 158 -0.92 -11.87 -5.51
N GLY A 159 0.19 -12.24 -6.14
CA GLY A 159 0.82 -13.55 -6.04
C GLY A 159 1.37 -13.85 -4.66
N VAL A 160 1.71 -12.82 -3.89
CA VAL A 160 2.30 -13.02 -2.56
C VAL A 160 1.24 -13.40 -1.50
N VAL A 161 -0.03 -13.05 -1.72
CA VAL A 161 -1.12 -13.26 -0.75
C VAL A 161 -1.50 -14.74 -0.61
N ALA A 162 -1.21 -15.58 -1.61
CA ALA A 162 -1.60 -17.00 -1.61
C ALA A 162 -0.76 -17.90 -0.68
N SER A 163 0.35 -17.42 -0.13
CA SER A 163 1.28 -18.25 0.65
C SER A 163 0.88 -18.49 2.11
N LYS A 164 -0.05 -17.70 2.68
CA LYS A 164 -0.55 -17.91 4.06
C LYS A 164 -1.85 -18.70 4.16
N ILE A 165 -2.77 -18.58 3.20
CA ILE A 165 -4.04 -19.32 3.27
C ILE A 165 -3.83 -20.83 3.03
N GLN A 166 -2.87 -21.22 2.18
CA GLN A 166 -2.59 -22.64 1.91
C GLN A 166 -1.76 -23.36 2.97
N ALA A 167 -1.04 -22.62 3.82
CA ALA A 167 -0.27 -23.22 4.93
C ALA A 167 -1.18 -23.67 6.08
N ASP A 168 -2.27 -22.93 6.32
CA ASP A 168 -3.24 -23.23 7.39
C ASP A 168 -4.33 -24.25 6.97
N THR A 169 -4.34 -24.73 5.71
CA THR A 169 -5.27 -25.78 5.26
C THR A 169 -4.66 -27.18 5.20
N LYS A 170 -3.39 -27.33 5.60
CA LYS A 170 -2.73 -28.65 5.73
C LYS A 170 -2.62 -29.03 7.20
N GLU A 171 -3.77 -29.23 7.85
CA GLU A 171 -3.90 -30.12 9.01
C GLU A 171 -4.13 -31.56 8.55
#